data_AF-A0A3M2E742-F1
#
_entry.id   AF-A0A3M2E742-F1
#
_cell.length_a   1.000
_cell.length_b   1.000
_cell.length_c   1.000
_cell.angle_alpha   90.00
_cell.angle_beta   90.00
_cell.angle_gamma   90.00
#
_symmetry.space_group_name_H-M   'P 1'
#
loop_
_entity.id
_entity.type
_entity.pdbx_description
1 polymer ?
#
loop_
_entity_poly.entity_id
_entity_poly.type
_entity_poly.pdbx_seq_one_letter_code
_entity_poly.pdbx_strand_id
1 'polypeptide(L)'
;KVSDGAAPGTPVFEARRVACEMCDDIPCVRACPTGALDPELEDIKDATMGVAVLVDPENCLNLQGLRCDVCYRNCPVAGKAITLEAHHNRRTGRHAVFVPTVNAEACTGCGKCEQTCVLEEAAIKVLPLRLARGQLGKHYRFGWKTKEAENGA
;
A
#
# COMPACT_ATOMS: atom_id res chain seq x y z
N LYS A 1 -2.19 23.99 3.80
CA LYS A 1 -2.29 22.54 3.54
C LYS A 1 -2.54 22.41 2.05
N VAL A 2 -1.51 22.10 1.27
CA VAL A 2 -1.66 21.95 -0.19
C VAL A 2 -2.67 20.82 -0.37
N SER A 3 -3.83 21.17 -0.91
CA SER A 3 -4.85 20.21 -1.30
C SER A 3 -4.20 19.18 -2.22
N ASP A 4 -4.53 17.91 -2.01
CA ASP A 4 -4.08 16.76 -2.80
C ASP A 4 -4.61 16.78 -4.26
N GLY A 5 -4.60 17.94 -4.93
CA GLY A 5 -5.19 18.16 -6.24
C GLY A 5 -6.72 18.06 -6.28
N ALA A 6 -7.37 17.75 -5.15
CA ALA A 6 -8.82 17.66 -5.05
C ALA A 6 -9.45 19.06 -5.13
N ALA A 7 -10.50 19.19 -5.95
CA ALA A 7 -11.27 20.42 -6.03
C ALA A 7 -11.92 20.75 -4.67
N PRO A 8 -12.16 22.04 -4.36
CA PRO A 8 -12.89 22.40 -3.15
C PRO A 8 -14.23 21.67 -3.06
N GLY A 9 -14.50 21.06 -1.92
CA GLY A 9 -15.72 20.27 -1.68
C GLY A 9 -15.64 18.81 -2.13
N THR A 10 -14.56 18.38 -2.79
CA THR A 10 -14.33 16.97 -3.10
C THR A 10 -14.00 16.19 -1.82
N PRO A 11 -14.78 15.15 -1.46
CA PRO A 11 -14.45 14.26 -0.35
C PRO A 11 -13.09 13.58 -0.59
N VAL A 12 -12.27 13.49 0.46
CA VAL A 12 -10.96 12.81 0.41
C VAL A 12 -10.87 11.75 1.49
N PHE A 13 -10.15 10.67 1.18
CA PHE A 13 -9.82 9.63 2.15
C PHE A 13 -8.46 9.94 2.78
N GLU A 14 -8.46 10.31 4.07
CA GLU A 14 -7.26 10.59 4.85
C GLU A 14 -6.86 9.39 5.72
N ALA A 15 -6.14 8.44 5.13
CA ALA A 15 -5.67 7.22 5.80
C ALA A 15 -4.98 7.48 7.14
N ARG A 16 -4.15 8.54 7.21
CA ARG A 16 -3.45 8.96 8.43
C ARG A 16 -4.38 9.26 9.59
N ARG A 17 -5.58 9.77 9.32
CA ARG A 17 -6.56 10.17 10.34
C ARG A 17 -7.42 8.97 10.75
N VAL A 18 -8.05 8.31 9.78
CA VAL A 18 -8.87 7.11 9.99
C VAL A 18 -8.63 6.16 8.83
N ALA A 19 -7.97 5.04 9.11
CA ALA A 19 -7.80 3.97 8.13
C ALA A 19 -9.10 3.17 7.97
N CYS A 20 -9.18 2.39 6.89
CA CYS A 20 -10.25 1.40 6.72
C CYS A 20 -10.17 0.34 7.82
N GLU A 21 -11.29 0.05 8.46
CA GLU A 21 -11.40 -0.94 9.53
C GLU A 21 -11.50 -2.38 9.03
N MET A 22 -11.51 -2.61 7.72
CA MET A 22 -11.63 -3.94 7.12
C MET A 22 -12.88 -4.70 7.60
N CYS A 23 -14.04 -4.02 7.62
CA CYS A 23 -15.31 -4.60 8.05
C CYS A 23 -15.74 -5.77 7.14
N ASP A 24 -16.05 -6.92 7.72
CA ASP A 24 -16.47 -8.12 6.97
C ASP A 24 -17.81 -7.96 6.23
N ASP A 25 -18.72 -7.12 6.75
CA ASP A 25 -20.06 -6.89 6.18
C ASP A 25 -20.14 -5.67 5.23
N ILE A 26 -18.99 -5.04 4.96
CA ILE A 26 -18.77 -3.95 3.98
C ILE A 26 -19.94 -2.94 3.89
N PRO A 27 -20.35 -2.30 5.01
CA PRO A 27 -21.52 -1.41 5.01
C PRO A 27 -21.29 -0.14 4.16
N CYS A 28 -20.03 0.23 3.93
CA CYS A 28 -19.65 1.37 3.11
C CYS A 28 -20.05 1.23 1.63
N VAL A 29 -19.98 0.02 1.06
CA VAL A 29 -20.40 -0.24 -0.32
C VAL A 29 -21.90 0.03 -0.48
N ARG A 30 -22.72 -0.51 0.44
CA ARG A 30 -24.18 -0.29 0.46
C ARG A 30 -24.56 1.19 0.63
N ALA A 31 -23.73 1.95 1.32
CA ALA A 31 -23.96 3.37 1.56
C ALA A 31 -23.46 4.27 0.42
N CYS A 32 -22.67 3.76 -0.53
CA CYS A 32 -22.03 4.56 -1.58
C CYS A 32 -23.02 4.86 -2.73
N PRO A 33 -23.47 6.12 -2.92
CA PRO A 33 -24.44 6.43 -3.97
C PRO A 33 -23.80 6.71 -5.33
N THR A 34 -22.48 6.99 -5.36
CA THR A 34 -21.76 7.44 -6.56
C THR A 34 -21.12 6.31 -7.36
N GLY A 35 -21.07 5.09 -6.82
CA GLY A 35 -20.30 3.99 -7.42
C GLY A 35 -18.78 4.17 -7.29
N ALA A 36 -18.31 5.00 -6.36
CA ALA A 36 -16.89 5.12 -6.05
C ALA A 36 -16.32 3.83 -5.43
N LEU A 37 -17.18 3.04 -4.78
CA LEU A 37 -16.89 1.67 -4.36
C LEU A 37 -17.63 0.71 -5.28
N ASP A 38 -16.99 -0.43 -5.57
CA ASP A 38 -17.55 -1.48 -6.40
C ASP A 38 -18.74 -2.16 -5.68
N PRO A 39 -19.96 -2.13 -6.25
CA PRO A 39 -21.14 -2.76 -5.66
C PRO A 39 -21.05 -4.29 -5.61
N GLU A 40 -20.17 -4.91 -6.42
CA GLU A 40 -19.97 -6.37 -6.46
C GLU A 40 -18.84 -6.83 -5.51
N LEU A 41 -18.26 -5.92 -4.71
CA LEU A 41 -17.22 -6.27 -3.75
C LEU A 41 -17.78 -7.16 -2.61
N GLU A 42 -17.32 -8.41 -2.55
CA GLU A 42 -17.72 -9.38 -1.53
C GLU A 42 -16.73 -9.51 -0.37
N ASP A 43 -15.42 -9.44 -0.64
CA ASP A 43 -14.36 -9.45 0.39
C ASP A 43 -13.66 -8.08 0.41
N ILE A 44 -13.62 -7.45 1.59
CA ILE A 44 -12.96 -6.16 1.81
C ILE A 44 -11.45 -6.20 1.50
N LYS A 45 -10.83 -7.38 1.48
CA LYS A 45 -9.43 -7.58 1.10
C LYS A 45 -9.18 -7.46 -0.41
N ASP A 46 -10.22 -7.47 -1.23
CA ASP A 46 -10.12 -7.24 -2.68
C ASP A 46 -10.33 -5.75 -3.03
N ALA A 47 -10.67 -4.92 -2.04
CA ALA A 47 -10.85 -3.49 -2.24
C ALA A 47 -9.55 -2.83 -2.74
N THR A 48 -9.66 -1.96 -3.75
CA THR A 48 -8.54 -1.20 -4.30
C THR A 48 -8.75 0.30 -4.08
N MET A 49 -8.43 0.79 -2.88
CA MET A 49 -8.57 2.20 -2.53
C MET A 49 -7.34 3.05 -2.86
N GLY A 50 -6.20 2.40 -3.11
CA GLY A 50 -4.90 3.03 -3.34
C GLY A 50 -3.77 2.03 -3.13
N VAL A 51 -2.53 2.52 -3.11
CA VAL A 51 -1.35 1.69 -2.84
C VAL A 51 -0.48 2.38 -1.80
N ALA A 52 -0.04 1.63 -0.80
CA ALA A 52 0.93 2.14 0.16
C ALA A 52 2.31 2.27 -0.50
N VAL A 53 2.99 3.39 -0.28
CA VAL A 53 4.32 3.67 -0.80
C VAL A 53 5.20 4.13 0.35
N LEU A 54 6.37 3.53 0.49
CA LEU A 54 7.41 4.02 1.39
C LEU A 54 8.02 5.28 0.75
N VAL A 55 7.47 6.44 1.11
CA VAL A 55 7.81 7.73 0.51
C VAL A 55 9.03 8.39 1.16
N ASP A 56 9.37 7.98 2.39
CA ASP A 56 10.53 8.50 3.13
C ASP A 56 11.38 7.34 3.70
N PRO A 57 12.18 6.69 2.84
CA PRO A 57 13.15 5.68 3.27
C PRO A 57 14.16 6.18 4.31
N GLU A 58 14.54 7.45 4.23
CA GLU A 58 15.56 8.08 5.08
C GLU A 58 15.10 8.23 6.54
N ASN A 59 13.82 8.47 6.79
CA ASN A 59 13.28 8.55 8.15
C ASN A 59 12.62 7.25 8.64
N CYS A 60 12.42 6.26 7.77
CA CYS A 60 11.85 4.97 8.16
C CYS A 60 12.75 4.23 9.17
N LEU A 61 12.25 4.04 10.40
CA LEU A 61 13.00 3.41 11.49
C LEU A 61 13.55 2.02 11.15
N ASN A 62 12.81 1.23 10.37
CA ASN A 62 13.26 -0.08 9.89
C ASN A 62 14.51 0.01 9.00
N LEU A 63 14.56 1.01 8.12
CA LEU A 63 15.74 1.25 7.27
C LEU A 63 16.91 1.87 8.07
N GLN A 64 16.60 2.58 9.16
CA GLN A 64 17.63 3.08 10.08
C GLN A 64 18.25 1.97 10.95
N GLY A 65 17.71 0.75 10.89
CA GLY A 65 18.19 -0.43 11.62
C GLY A 65 17.53 -0.62 12.99
N LEU A 66 16.45 0.10 13.27
CA LEU A 66 15.59 -0.13 14.43
C LEU A 66 14.48 -1.11 14.06
N ARG A 67 14.13 -2.01 14.96
CA ARG A 67 13.07 -3.00 14.71
C ARG A 67 11.69 -2.43 15.05
N CYS A 68 11.08 -1.71 14.10
CA CYS A 68 9.75 -1.12 14.23
C CYS A 68 8.67 -2.12 13.76
N ASP A 69 8.75 -2.57 12.51
CA ASP A 69 7.86 -3.56 11.87
C ASP A 69 6.34 -3.28 12.00
N VAL A 70 5.93 -2.09 12.43
CA VAL A 70 4.54 -1.79 12.82
C VAL A 70 3.61 -1.75 11.60
N CYS A 71 4.09 -1.22 10.47
CA CYS A 71 3.33 -1.19 9.22
C CYS A 71 3.05 -2.60 8.69
N TYR A 72 4.01 -3.52 8.81
CA TYR A 72 3.85 -4.92 8.45
C TYR A 72 2.88 -5.64 9.39
N ARG A 73 3.08 -5.51 10.71
CA ARG A 73 2.27 -6.22 11.72
C ARG A 73 0.80 -5.81 11.74
N ASN A 74 0.51 -4.54 11.45
CA ASN A 74 -0.85 -4.02 11.40
C ASN A 74 -1.48 -4.12 10.00
N CYS A 75 -0.76 -4.68 9.02
CA CYS A 75 -1.32 -4.90 7.69
C CYS A 75 -2.28 -6.09 7.73
N PRO A 76 -3.56 -5.92 7.35
CA PRO A 76 -4.55 -7.02 7.34
C PRO A 76 -4.24 -8.11 6.30
N VAL A 77 -3.37 -7.79 5.33
CA VAL A 77 -2.88 -8.67 4.27
C VAL A 77 -1.34 -8.80 4.34
N ALA A 78 -0.78 -8.80 5.55
CA ALA A 78 0.64 -8.99 5.80
C ALA A 78 1.19 -10.26 5.14
N GLY A 79 2.42 -10.20 4.63
CA GLY A 79 3.06 -11.28 3.87
C GLY A 79 2.66 -11.34 2.40
N LYS A 80 1.51 -10.75 2.03
CA LYS A 80 1.10 -10.57 0.62
C LYS A 80 1.28 -9.12 0.18
N ALA A 81 0.64 -8.17 0.88
CA ALA A 81 0.67 -6.74 0.54
C ALA A 81 1.93 -6.03 1.03
N ILE A 82 2.42 -6.40 2.21
CA ILE A 82 3.67 -5.88 2.76
C ILE A 82 4.52 -7.09 3.17
N THR A 83 5.75 -7.14 2.69
CA THR A 83 6.78 -8.11 3.08
C THR A 83 7.92 -7.39 3.79
N LEU A 84 8.73 -8.13 4.56
CA LEU A 84 9.95 -7.62 5.18
C LEU A 84 11.14 -8.28 4.52
N GLU A 85 11.82 -7.54 3.65
CA GLU A 85 13.02 -8.00 2.97
C GLU A 85 14.25 -7.77 3.84
N ALA A 86 14.97 -8.84 4.16
CA ALA A 86 16.17 -8.76 4.98
C ALA A 86 17.36 -8.33 4.11
N HIS A 87 17.99 -7.20 4.44
CA HIS A 87 19.23 -6.76 3.82
C HIS A 87 20.33 -6.63 4.88
N HIS A 88 21.57 -6.74 4.43
CA HIS A 88 22.71 -6.49 5.29
C HIS A 88 22.87 -4.98 5.55
N ASN A 89 22.97 -4.58 6.81
CA ASN A 89 23.22 -3.18 7.15
C ASN A 89 24.62 -2.76 6.68
N ARG A 90 24.68 -1.98 5.59
CA ARG A 90 25.96 -1.53 5.01
C ARG A 90 26.77 -0.63 5.94
N ARG A 91 26.13 0.06 6.90
CA ARG A 91 26.79 0.97 7.85
C ARG A 91 27.51 0.23 8.97
N THR A 92 26.90 -0.82 9.52
CA THR A 92 27.45 -1.54 10.69
C THR A 92 28.00 -2.92 10.36
N GLY A 93 27.63 -3.50 9.22
CA GLY A 93 28.10 -4.80 8.76
C GLY A 93 27.75 -5.99 9.66
N ARG A 94 26.90 -5.81 10.67
CA ARG A 94 26.59 -6.82 11.69
C ARG A 94 25.09 -7.07 11.87
N HIS A 95 24.27 -6.06 11.62
CA HIS A 95 22.82 -6.15 11.80
C HIS A 95 22.12 -6.33 10.46
N ALA A 96 21.03 -7.07 10.44
CA ALA A 96 20.09 -7.04 9.32
C ALA A 96 19.21 -5.79 9.43
N VAL A 97 18.89 -5.17 8.30
CA VAL A 97 17.78 -4.22 8.18
C VAL A 97 16.61 -4.96 7.53
N PHE A 98 15.39 -4.69 7.99
CA PHE A 98 14.17 -5.30 7.48
C PHE A 98 13.39 -4.26 6.69
N VAL A 99 13.59 -4.23 5.38
CA VAL A 99 12.97 -3.25 4.50
C VAL A 99 11.51 -3.64 4.27
N PRO A 100 10.53 -2.79 4.64
CA PRO A 100 9.14 -3.04 4.30
C PRO A 100 8.94 -2.80 2.80
N THR A 101 8.66 -3.86 2.06
CA THR A 101 8.38 -3.80 0.62
C THR A 101 6.88 -3.97 0.39
N VAL A 102 6.28 -3.05 -0.36
CA VAL A 102 4.85 -3.10 -0.69
C VAL A 102 4.65 -3.78 -2.05
N ASN A 103 3.82 -4.82 -2.07
CA ASN A 103 3.30 -5.40 -3.31
C ASN A 103 2.01 -4.67 -3.70
N ALA A 104 2.08 -3.90 -4.78
CA ALA A 104 0.97 -3.09 -5.26
C ALA A 104 -0.26 -3.90 -5.73
N GLU A 105 -0.08 -5.16 -6.15
CA GLU A 105 -1.18 -6.00 -6.63
C GLU A 105 -2.01 -6.57 -5.47
N ALA A 106 -1.37 -6.80 -4.31
CA ALA A 106 -2.04 -7.28 -3.10
C ALA A 106 -2.41 -6.16 -2.12
N CYS A 107 -1.89 -4.95 -2.32
CA CYS A 107 -2.15 -3.82 -1.42
C CYS A 107 -3.54 -3.22 -1.68
N THR A 108 -4.40 -3.28 -0.68
CA THR A 108 -5.75 -2.72 -0.76
C THR A 108 -5.81 -1.20 -0.68
N GLY A 109 -4.74 -0.57 -0.21
CA GLY A 109 -4.74 0.85 0.15
C GLY A 109 -5.52 1.16 1.44
N CYS A 110 -5.80 0.18 2.30
CA CYS A 110 -6.58 0.35 3.54
C CYS A 110 -6.07 1.47 4.49
N GLY A 111 -4.79 1.85 4.41
CA GLY A 111 -4.25 2.95 5.22
C GLY A 111 -3.78 2.58 6.62
N LYS A 112 -4.00 1.35 7.10
CA LYS A 112 -3.56 0.92 8.44
C LYS A 112 -2.07 1.13 8.68
N CYS A 113 -1.24 0.92 7.65
CA CYS A 113 0.20 1.15 7.70
C CYS A 113 0.61 2.63 7.88
N GLU A 114 -0.13 3.56 7.28
CA GLU A 114 0.11 5.00 7.40
C GLU A 114 -0.39 5.53 8.75
N GLN A 115 -1.60 5.11 9.15
CA GLN A 115 -2.19 5.46 10.44
C GLN A 115 -1.33 5.01 11.62
N THR A 116 -0.81 3.79 11.56
CA THR A 116 -0.01 3.21 12.65
C THR A 116 1.46 3.62 12.65
N CYS A 117 1.92 4.36 11.63
CA CYS A 117 3.29 4.81 11.57
C CYS A 117 3.60 5.70 12.77
N VAL A 118 4.61 5.32 13.56
CA VAL A 118 4.96 5.96 14.84
C VAL A 118 5.62 7.33 14.70
N LEU A 119 6.02 7.70 13.49
CA LEU A 119 6.57 9.03 13.20
C LEU A 119 5.44 10.07 13.19
N GLU A 120 5.75 11.32 13.50
CA GLU A 120 4.78 12.42 13.43
C GLU A 120 4.24 12.60 11.99
N GLU A 121 5.16 12.64 11.03
CA GLU A 121 4.89 12.55 9.60
C GLU A 121 5.21 11.13 9.11
N ALA A 122 4.22 10.45 8.53
CA ALA A 122 4.35 9.04 8.17
C ALA A 122 5.35 8.83 7.01
N ALA A 123 6.30 7.90 7.21
CA ALA A 123 7.25 7.50 6.17
C ALA A 123 6.65 6.62 5.07
N ILE A 124 5.51 5.97 5.37
CA ILE A 124 4.72 5.19 4.42
C ILE A 124 3.35 5.84 4.28
N LYS A 125 2.94 6.12 3.05
CA LYS A 125 1.68 6.83 2.74
C LYS A 125 0.89 6.08 1.68
N VAL A 126 -0.43 6.10 1.78
CA VAL A 126 -1.32 5.58 0.75
C VAL A 126 -1.49 6.64 -0.33
N LEU A 127 -1.17 6.27 -1.56
CA LEU A 127 -1.30 7.13 -2.71
C LEU A 127 -2.30 6.54 -3.72
N PRO A 128 -3.00 7.39 -4.49
CA PRO A 128 -3.79 6.94 -5.63
C PRO A 128 -2.94 6.10 -6.59
N LEU A 129 -3.52 5.04 -7.16
CA LEU A 129 -2.82 4.09 -8.03
C LEU A 129 -2.06 4.80 -9.17
N ARG A 130 -2.67 5.83 -9.77
CA ARG A 130 -2.07 6.66 -10.84
C ARG A 130 -0.77 7.36 -10.41
N LEU A 131 -0.67 7.76 -9.15
CA LEU A 131 0.52 8.44 -8.62
C LEU A 131 1.56 7.43 -8.12
N ALA A 132 1.09 6.30 -7.56
CA ALA A 132 1.94 5.26 -7.01
C ALA A 132 2.61 4.38 -8.07
N ARG A 133 1.97 4.17 -9.23
CA ARG A 133 2.37 3.16 -10.22
C ARG A 133 2.60 3.77 -11.60
N GLY A 134 3.73 3.42 -12.19
CA GLY A 134 3.97 3.61 -13.61
C GLY A 134 3.17 2.62 -14.47
N GLN A 135 3.02 2.93 -15.75
CA GLN A 135 2.43 2.03 -16.75
C GLN A 135 3.49 1.60 -17.75
N LEU A 136 3.56 0.31 -18.04
CA LEU A 136 4.37 -0.20 -19.14
C LEU A 136 3.77 0.29 -20.47
N GLY A 137 4.62 0.84 -21.33
CA GLY A 137 4.20 1.21 -22.69
C GLY A 137 3.69 -0.02 -23.44
N LYS A 138 2.61 0.13 -24.22
CA LYS A 138 1.94 -0.96 -24.95
C LYS A 138 2.84 -1.77 -25.90
N HIS A 139 4.01 -1.22 -26.23
CA HIS A 139 5.00 -1.84 -27.13
C HIS A 139 5.95 -2.80 -26.42
N TYR A 140 6.06 -2.76 -25.09
CA TYR A 140 6.91 -3.67 -24.33
C TYR A 140 6.18 -4.97 -24.07
N ARG A 141 6.65 -6.04 -24.72
CA ARG A 141 6.17 -7.41 -24.51
C ARG A 141 7.25 -8.21 -23.76
N PHE A 142 6.86 -8.84 -22.67
CA PHE A 142 7.75 -9.73 -21.93
C PHE A 142 7.62 -11.14 -22.48
N GLY A 143 8.68 -11.65 -23.12
CA GLY A 143 8.65 -12.97 -23.76
C GLY A 143 8.38 -14.12 -22.78
N TRP A 144 8.71 -13.97 -21.49
CA TRP A 144 8.39 -14.97 -20.47
C TRP A 144 6.90 -15.00 -20.11
N LYS A 145 6.21 -13.85 -20.05
CA LYS A 145 4.76 -13.81 -19.83
C LYS A 145 3.98 -14.46 -20.99
N THR A 146 4.46 -14.30 -22.22
CA THR A 146 3.88 -14.97 -23.38
C THR A 146 4.02 -16.49 -23.26
N LYS A 147 5.20 -16.97 -22.84
CA LYS A 147 5.44 -18.40 -22.61
C LYS A 147 4.64 -18.97 -21.43
N GLU A 148 4.46 -18.21 -20.35
CA GLU A 148 3.63 -18.61 -19.21
C GLU A 148 2.15 -18.75 -19.64
N ALA A 149 1.63 -17.80 -20.44
CA ALA A 149 0.28 -17.88 -21.00
C ALA A 149 0.10 -19.04 -22.01
N GLU A 150 1.15 -19.38 -22.76
CA GLU A 150 1.16 -20.54 -23.68
C GLU A 150 1.27 -21.88 -22.93
N ASN A 151 1.87 -21.89 -21.73
CA ASN A 151 2.11 -23.09 -20.94
C ASN A 151 1.11 -23.32 -19.79
N GLY A 152 0.15 -22.41 -19.59
CA GLY A 152 -1.04 -22.61 -18.76
C GLY A 152 -0.79 -22.92 -17.27
N ALA A 153 -0.29 -21.93 -16.51
CA ALA A 153 -0.27 -21.97 -15.05
C ALA A 153 -0.52 -20.58 -14.45
#